data_AF-A0A661S961-F1
#
_entry.id   AF-A0A661S961-F1
#
_cell.length_a   1.000
_cell.length_b   1.000
_cell.length_c   1.000
_cell.angle_alpha   90.00
_cell.angle_beta   90.00
_cell.angle_gamma   90.00
#
_symmetry.space_group_name_H-M   'P 1'
#
loop_
_entity.id
_entity.type
_entity.pdbx_description
1 polymer ?
#
loop_
_entity_poly.entity_id
_entity_poly.type
_entity_poly.pdbx_seq_one_letter_code
_entity_poly.pdbx_strand_id
1 'polypeptide(L)'
;MSRSYSETTTIKCPGCRQKMSVEIWRIVDTQERPDLLDRIRKKEIHAVVCGNCGHKGRINAPLLINVPEREELFFVRAEKTSEKENRNTRDLLVKKLAASFEELPEYLDTVEILHRDELPEVFRKSDERPVQKRVSSSGENGGSGASESEMMQLLAELSQEEHELLAEMMQRISSPEEFMLALDQHPKLRLAIERLAGDSEGDADIAEELHPILSEIEQLTQISDMPQRVKLYRQALLLADRRQNPELWAALSGELGDSLQQNPLGERADNIEEAIRC
;
A
#
# COMPACT_ATOMS: atom_id res chain seq x y z
N MET A 1 13.77 -15.63 17.36
CA MET A 1 12.58 -16.51 17.34
C MET A 1 12.38 -17.03 15.92
N SER A 2 11.57 -18.07 15.69
CA SER A 2 11.21 -18.51 14.32
C SER A 2 10.48 -17.38 13.60
N ARG A 3 10.94 -16.99 12.41
CA ARG A 3 10.36 -15.89 11.61
C ARG A 3 9.25 -16.41 10.70
N SER A 4 9.38 -17.65 10.27
CA SER A 4 8.39 -18.40 9.52
C SER A 4 7.27 -18.89 10.44
N TYR A 5 6.04 -18.91 9.92
CA TYR A 5 4.84 -19.28 10.67
C TYR A 5 3.89 -20.10 9.80
N SER A 6 3.41 -21.22 10.35
CA SER A 6 2.37 -22.07 9.77
C SER A 6 1.17 -22.25 10.71
N GLU A 7 0.03 -22.57 10.12
CA GLU A 7 -1.17 -22.97 10.83
C GLU A 7 -1.63 -24.34 10.32
N THR A 8 -2.06 -25.22 11.23
CA THR A 8 -2.65 -26.49 10.84
C THR A 8 -4.17 -26.36 10.84
N THR A 9 -4.80 -26.71 9.72
CA THR A 9 -6.26 -26.72 9.61
C THR A 9 -6.76 -28.05 9.07
N THR A 10 -8.03 -28.37 9.35
CA THR A 10 -8.68 -29.58 8.84
C THR A 10 -9.56 -29.23 7.66
N ILE A 11 -9.26 -29.78 6.49
CA ILE A 11 -10.06 -29.61 5.26
C ILE A 11 -10.73 -30.92 4.85
N LYS A 12 -11.80 -30.82 4.06
CA LYS A 12 -12.41 -31.98 3.38
C LYS A 12 -11.93 -32.03 1.95
N CYS A 13 -11.42 -33.18 1.51
CA CYS A 13 -11.06 -33.38 0.11
C CYS A 13 -12.32 -33.26 -0.79
N PRO A 14 -12.33 -32.44 -1.85
CA PRO A 14 -13.48 -32.34 -2.75
C PRO A 14 -13.72 -33.64 -3.56
N GLY A 15 -12.68 -34.46 -3.77
CA GLY A 15 -12.78 -35.72 -4.51
C GLY A 15 -13.41 -36.86 -3.71
N CYS A 16 -12.92 -37.15 -2.50
CA CYS A 16 -13.40 -38.28 -1.68
C CYS A 16 -14.09 -37.91 -0.36
N ARG A 17 -14.18 -36.61 -0.04
CA ARG A 17 -14.75 -36.05 1.20
C ARG A 17 -14.03 -36.43 2.50
N GLN A 18 -12.93 -37.18 2.42
CA GLN A 18 -12.10 -37.49 3.57
C GLN A 18 -11.59 -36.20 4.21
N LYS A 19 -11.69 -36.12 5.55
CA LYS A 19 -11.08 -35.05 6.33
C LYS A 19 -9.58 -35.30 6.42
N MET A 20 -8.79 -34.26 6.19
CA MET A 20 -7.34 -34.31 6.32
C MET A 20 -6.83 -33.04 6.97
N SER A 21 -5.81 -33.18 7.80
CA SER A 21 -5.08 -32.06 8.39
C SER A 21 -4.00 -31.60 7.42
N VAL A 22 -3.94 -30.30 7.17
CA VAL A 22 -3.00 -29.66 6.26
C VAL A 22 -2.29 -28.53 6.98
N GLU A 23 -0.98 -28.47 6.83
CA GLU A 23 -0.17 -27.35 7.29
C GLU A 23 -0.15 -26.27 6.20
N ILE A 24 -0.58 -25.07 6.56
CA ILE A 24 -0.62 -23.89 5.68
C ILE A 24 0.41 -22.90 6.18
N TRP A 25 1.38 -22.57 5.33
CA TRP A 25 2.39 -21.55 5.63
C TRP A 25 1.81 -20.16 5.44
N ARG A 26 1.93 -19.30 6.45
CA ARG A 26 1.37 -17.94 6.46
C ARG A 26 2.46 -16.88 6.41
N ILE A 27 3.62 -17.20 6.97
CA ILE A 27 4.84 -16.39 6.86
C ILE A 27 5.97 -17.34 6.45
N VAL A 28 6.72 -16.96 5.41
CA VAL A 28 7.92 -17.66 4.96
C VAL A 28 9.08 -16.69 4.98
N ASP A 29 10.03 -16.92 5.86
CA ASP A 29 11.33 -16.28 5.79
C ASP A 29 12.23 -17.12 4.86
N THR A 30 12.68 -16.52 3.77
CA THR A 30 13.41 -17.23 2.71
C THR A 30 14.80 -17.69 3.14
N GLN A 31 15.40 -17.01 4.12
CA GLN A 31 16.69 -17.39 4.69
C GLN A 31 16.53 -18.55 5.68
N GLU A 32 15.45 -18.55 6.47
CA GLU A 32 15.12 -19.62 7.41
C GLU A 32 14.60 -20.88 6.72
N ARG A 33 13.81 -20.72 5.64
CA ARG A 33 13.09 -21.81 4.95
C ARG A 33 13.35 -21.81 3.44
N PRO A 34 14.58 -22.13 3.00
CA PRO A 34 14.90 -22.22 1.57
C PRO A 34 14.12 -23.33 0.85
N ASP A 35 13.68 -24.37 1.57
CA ASP A 35 12.81 -25.42 1.04
C ASP A 35 11.44 -24.86 0.59
N LEU A 36 10.90 -23.89 1.34
CA LEU A 36 9.63 -23.24 1.00
C LEU A 36 9.81 -22.23 -0.14
N LEU A 37 10.96 -21.56 -0.23
CA LEU A 37 11.31 -20.72 -1.39
C LEU A 37 11.31 -21.54 -2.68
N ASP A 38 11.88 -22.74 -2.68
CA ASP A 38 11.85 -23.62 -3.86
C ASP A 38 10.43 -24.04 -4.24
N ARG A 39 9.54 -24.23 -3.26
CA ARG A 39 8.10 -24.46 -3.51
C ARG A 39 7.39 -23.23 -4.05
N ILE A 40 7.75 -22.03 -3.60
CA ILE A 40 7.23 -20.76 -4.14
C ILE A 40 7.59 -20.65 -5.62
N ARG A 41 8.88 -20.87 -5.96
CA ARG A 41 9.38 -20.86 -7.35
C ARG A 41 8.65 -21.84 -8.26
N LYS A 42 8.31 -23.03 -7.75
CA LYS A 42 7.60 -24.07 -8.51
C LYS A 42 6.07 -23.90 -8.55
N LYS A 43 5.51 -22.82 -7.99
CA LYS A 43 4.06 -22.66 -7.74
C LYS A 43 3.44 -23.79 -6.89
N GLU A 44 4.23 -24.48 -6.07
CA GLU A 44 3.80 -25.60 -5.22
C GLU A 44 3.50 -25.17 -3.77
N ILE A 45 3.75 -23.90 -3.44
CA ILE A 45 3.34 -23.34 -2.16
C ILE A 45 1.80 -23.41 -2.05
N HIS A 46 1.31 -24.01 -0.95
CA HIS A 46 -0.11 -24.35 -0.69
C HIS A 46 -0.74 -25.39 -1.64
N ALA A 47 0.06 -26.10 -2.45
CA ALA A 47 -0.42 -27.30 -3.11
C ALA A 47 -0.65 -28.42 -2.08
N VAL A 48 -1.76 -29.13 -2.24
CA VAL A 48 -2.16 -30.24 -1.36
C VAL A 48 -2.53 -31.44 -2.22
N VAL A 49 -2.08 -32.62 -1.80
CA VAL A 49 -2.47 -33.90 -2.39
C VAL A 49 -3.20 -34.71 -1.33
N CYS A 50 -4.41 -35.16 -1.64
CA CYS A 50 -5.16 -36.01 -0.73
C CYS A 50 -4.50 -37.38 -0.62
N GLY A 51 -4.10 -37.78 0.59
CA GLY A 51 -3.50 -39.09 0.84
C GLY A 51 -4.44 -40.28 0.61
N ASN A 52 -5.76 -40.06 0.53
CA ASN A 52 -6.74 -41.13 0.34
C ASN A 52 -7.04 -41.43 -1.14
N CYS A 53 -7.25 -40.39 -1.97
CA CYS A 53 -7.63 -40.57 -3.38
C CYS A 53 -6.67 -39.93 -4.38
N GLY A 54 -5.59 -39.29 -3.93
CA GLY A 54 -4.62 -38.62 -4.80
C GLY A 54 -5.12 -37.30 -5.40
N HIS A 55 -6.31 -36.82 -5.05
CA HIS A 55 -6.83 -35.54 -5.56
C HIS A 55 -5.87 -34.40 -5.24
N LYS A 56 -5.47 -33.66 -6.28
CA LYS A 56 -4.59 -32.50 -6.18
C LYS A 56 -5.43 -31.24 -6.12
N GLY A 57 -5.20 -30.43 -5.11
CA GLY A 57 -5.85 -29.14 -4.93
C GLY A 57 -4.86 -28.09 -4.47
N ARG A 58 -5.34 -26.87 -4.36
CA ARG A 58 -4.57 -25.75 -3.84
C ARG A 58 -5.39 -25.02 -2.80
N ILE A 59 -4.74 -24.63 -1.72
CA ILE A 59 -5.36 -23.80 -0.69
C ILE A 59 -5.13 -22.34 -1.06
N ASN A 60 -6.25 -21.62 -1.20
CA ASN A 60 -6.24 -20.18 -1.34
C ASN A 60 -6.06 -19.54 0.05
N ALA A 61 -4.82 -19.47 0.49
CA ALA A 61 -4.44 -18.79 1.72
C ALA A 61 -3.46 -17.66 1.40
N PRO A 62 -3.61 -16.49 2.06
CA PRO A 62 -2.67 -15.40 1.91
C PRO A 62 -1.34 -15.76 2.56
N LEU A 63 -0.25 -15.19 2.06
CA LEU A 63 1.11 -15.56 2.43
C LEU A 63 1.98 -14.30 2.49
N LEU A 64 2.71 -14.12 3.59
CA LEU A 64 3.76 -13.11 3.72
C LEU A 64 5.12 -13.77 3.44
N ILE A 65 5.93 -13.18 2.57
CA ILE A 65 7.26 -13.69 2.20
C ILE A 65 8.29 -12.65 2.58
N ASN A 66 9.13 -12.99 3.56
CA ASN A 66 10.24 -12.16 4.00
C ASN A 66 11.51 -12.54 3.22
N VAL A 67 12.15 -11.56 2.58
CA VAL A 67 13.37 -11.74 1.79
C VAL A 67 14.51 -10.90 2.36
N PRO A 68 15.16 -11.33 3.46
CA PRO A 68 16.21 -10.55 4.09
C PRO A 68 17.37 -10.19 3.16
N GLU A 69 17.74 -11.09 2.24
CA GLU A 69 18.84 -10.88 1.28
C GLU A 69 18.59 -9.73 0.29
N ARG A 70 17.32 -9.37 0.07
CA ARG A 70 16.91 -8.28 -0.83
C ARG A 70 16.32 -7.08 -0.07
N GLU A 71 16.16 -7.21 1.24
CA GLU A 71 15.42 -6.25 2.06
C GLU A 71 14.03 -5.97 1.48
N GLU A 72 13.32 -7.05 1.12
CA GLU A 72 11.99 -6.96 0.51
C GLU A 72 10.97 -7.78 1.30
N LEU A 73 9.74 -7.28 1.35
CA LEU A 73 8.61 -7.94 1.98
C LEU A 73 7.43 -8.02 1.03
N PHE A 74 6.98 -9.24 0.73
CA PHE A 74 5.88 -9.47 -0.22
C PHE A 74 4.65 -10.04 0.47
N PHE A 75 3.48 -9.50 0.17
CA PHE A 75 2.19 -10.06 0.57
C PHE A 75 1.45 -10.64 -0.64
N VAL A 76 1.31 -11.96 -0.64
CA VAL A 76 0.49 -12.69 -1.61
C VAL A 76 -0.95 -12.70 -1.14
N ARG A 77 -1.81 -12.10 -1.95
CA ARG A 77 -3.24 -11.99 -1.64
C ARG A 77 -3.94 -13.35 -1.70
N ALA A 78 -5.01 -13.49 -0.90
CA ALA A 78 -5.99 -14.52 -1.15
C ALA A 78 -6.97 -14.06 -2.25
N GLU A 79 -7.19 -14.92 -3.23
CA GLU A 79 -8.17 -14.70 -4.30
C GLU A 79 -9.60 -14.73 -3.73
N LYS A 80 -10.56 -14.05 -4.36
CA LYS A 80 -11.96 -14.05 -3.91
C LYS A 80 -12.16 -13.61 -2.45
N THR A 81 -11.21 -12.85 -1.90
CA THR A 81 -11.24 -12.21 -0.58
C THR A 81 -11.22 -10.71 -0.79
N SER A 82 -11.98 -9.95 0.01
CA SER A 82 -12.05 -8.50 -0.16
C SER A 82 -10.70 -7.82 0.08
N GLU A 83 -10.50 -6.63 -0.48
CA GLU A 83 -9.28 -5.84 -0.24
C GLU A 83 -9.10 -5.54 1.24
N LYS A 84 -10.19 -5.20 1.94
CA LYS A 84 -10.16 -4.92 3.39
C LYS A 84 -9.70 -6.13 4.19
N GLU A 85 -10.22 -7.33 3.89
CA GLU A 85 -9.80 -8.56 4.57
C GLU A 85 -8.35 -8.94 4.26
N ASN A 86 -7.91 -8.76 3.01
CA ASN A 86 -6.52 -8.95 2.62
C ASN A 86 -5.59 -7.99 3.35
N ARG A 87 -5.94 -6.70 3.43
CA ARG A 87 -5.18 -5.69 4.21
C ARG A 87 -5.11 -6.05 5.70
N ASN A 88 -6.24 -6.35 6.33
CA ASN A 88 -6.27 -6.77 7.74
C ASN A 88 -5.38 -8.01 7.99
N THR A 89 -5.40 -8.97 7.06
CA THR A 89 -4.60 -10.17 7.17
C THR A 89 -3.11 -9.88 6.99
N ARG A 90 -2.74 -9.05 6.01
CA ARG A 90 -1.38 -8.57 5.81
C ARG A 90 -0.86 -7.94 7.09
N ASP A 91 -1.58 -6.96 7.64
CA ASP A 91 -1.14 -6.21 8.82
C ASP A 91 -0.96 -7.13 10.04
N LEU A 92 -1.82 -8.14 10.19
CA LEU A 92 -1.67 -9.16 11.22
C LEU A 92 -0.40 -10.00 11.04
N LEU A 93 -0.09 -10.41 9.81
CA LEU A 93 1.10 -11.22 9.52
C LEU A 93 2.39 -10.40 9.66
N VAL A 94 2.38 -9.12 9.25
CA VAL A 94 3.50 -8.19 9.42
C VAL A 94 3.78 -7.98 10.90
N LYS A 95 2.76 -7.68 11.71
CA LYS A 95 2.91 -7.57 13.18
C LYS A 95 3.49 -8.84 13.80
N LYS A 96 3.06 -10.00 13.33
CA LYS A 96 3.58 -11.28 13.80
C LYS A 96 5.04 -11.51 13.42
N LEU A 97 5.43 -11.14 12.19
CA LEU A 97 6.80 -11.20 11.73
C LEU A 97 7.68 -10.21 12.52
N ALA A 98 7.26 -8.96 12.68
CA ALA A 98 7.94 -7.92 13.42
C ALA A 98 8.26 -8.36 14.87
N ALA A 99 7.31 -9.01 15.55
CA ALA A 99 7.51 -9.53 16.90
C ALA A 99 8.58 -10.64 17.01
N SER A 100 9.09 -11.17 15.90
CA SER A 100 10.16 -12.16 15.88
C SER A 100 11.57 -11.55 15.83
N PHE A 101 11.68 -10.22 15.65
CA PHE A 101 12.92 -9.46 15.63
C PHE A 101 13.15 -8.74 16.97
N GLU A 102 14.43 -8.62 17.35
CA GLU A 102 14.84 -7.81 18.50
C GLU A 102 14.92 -6.32 18.12
N GLU A 103 15.43 -6.04 16.91
CA GLU A 103 15.47 -4.74 16.28
C GLU A 103 14.78 -4.83 14.92
N LEU A 104 13.87 -3.90 14.64
CA LEU A 104 13.00 -3.95 13.47
C LEU A 104 13.75 -3.49 12.21
N PRO A 105 13.81 -4.32 11.16
CA PRO A 105 14.32 -3.88 9.87
C PRO A 105 13.40 -2.85 9.21
N GLU A 106 13.98 -1.78 8.66
CA GLU A 106 13.26 -0.68 7.99
C GLU A 106 12.39 -1.16 6.80
N TYR A 107 12.84 -2.20 6.09
CA TYR A 107 12.12 -2.71 4.93
C TYR A 107 10.78 -3.38 5.25
N LEU A 108 10.50 -3.71 6.52
CA LEU A 108 9.23 -4.33 6.90
C LEU A 108 8.02 -3.39 6.70
N ASP A 109 8.25 -2.09 6.56
CA ASP A 109 7.20 -1.09 6.34
C ASP A 109 6.73 -1.03 4.89
N THR A 110 7.58 -1.46 3.95
CA THR A 110 7.25 -1.50 2.52
C THR A 110 6.82 -2.91 2.12
N VAL A 111 5.51 -3.13 2.10
CA VAL A 111 4.94 -4.41 1.67
C VAL A 111 4.49 -4.36 0.21
N GLU A 112 5.20 -5.05 -0.67
CA GLU A 112 4.78 -5.22 -2.05
C GLU A 112 3.63 -6.25 -2.13
N ILE A 113 2.59 -5.92 -2.88
CA ILE A 113 1.40 -6.77 -3.01
C ILE A 113 1.52 -7.59 -4.30
N LEU A 114 1.43 -8.92 -4.17
CA LEU A 114 1.52 -9.85 -5.29
C LEU A 114 0.25 -10.69 -5.46
N HIS A 115 -0.06 -11.00 -6.70
CA HIS A 115 -0.88 -12.15 -7.05
C HIS A 115 -0.04 -13.43 -7.03
N ARG A 116 -0.71 -14.53 -6.71
CA ARG A 116 -0.06 -15.85 -6.60
C ARG A 116 0.60 -16.32 -7.90
N ASP A 117 0.14 -15.82 -9.04
CA ASP A 117 0.71 -16.17 -10.35
C ASP A 117 2.02 -15.47 -10.69
N GLU A 118 2.33 -14.37 -10.00
CA GLU A 118 3.55 -13.58 -10.17
C GLU A 118 4.76 -14.20 -9.43
N LEU A 119 4.50 -15.14 -8.50
CA LEU A 119 5.52 -15.73 -7.63
C LEU A 119 6.73 -16.30 -8.38
N PRO A 120 6.62 -17.11 -9.45
CA PRO A 120 7.81 -17.64 -10.10
C PRO A 120 8.66 -16.58 -10.79
N GLU A 121 8.04 -15.53 -11.31
CA GLU A 121 8.74 -14.45 -12.01
C GLU A 121 9.53 -13.59 -11.02
N VAL A 122 8.92 -13.20 -9.90
CA VAL A 122 9.57 -12.42 -8.83
C VAL A 122 10.72 -13.20 -8.18
N PHE A 123 10.54 -14.51 -8.00
CA PHE A 123 11.49 -15.38 -7.27
C PHE A 123 12.36 -16.26 -8.17
N ARG A 124 12.42 -16.00 -9.49
CA ARG A 124 13.25 -16.76 -10.44
C ARG A 124 14.71 -16.81 -9.95
N LYS A 125 15.36 -17.97 -10.04
CA LYS A 125 16.79 -18.10 -9.67
C LYS A 125 17.62 -17.09 -10.49
N SER A 126 18.51 -16.41 -9.78
CA SER A 126 19.12 -15.10 -10.05
C SER A 126 19.78 -14.91 -11.42
N ASP A 127 19.73 -13.65 -11.86
CA ASP A 127 20.73 -12.88 -12.63
C ASP A 127 20.05 -12.16 -13.81
N GLU A 128 20.09 -10.82 -13.77
CA GLU A 128 19.52 -9.84 -14.72
C GLU A 128 18.03 -9.47 -14.52
N ARG A 129 17.78 -8.53 -13.60
CA ARG A 129 17.05 -7.31 -14.00
C ARG A 129 17.79 -6.09 -13.45
N PRO A 130 18.05 -5.06 -14.28
CA PRO A 130 18.34 -3.74 -13.74
C PRO A 130 17.14 -3.31 -12.90
N VAL A 131 17.43 -2.64 -11.79
CA VAL A 131 16.44 -1.96 -10.94
C VAL A 131 15.77 -0.86 -11.76
N GLN A 132 14.81 -1.23 -12.59
CA GLN A 132 13.79 -0.32 -13.07
C GLN A 132 12.73 -0.32 -11.99
N LYS A 133 12.71 0.78 -11.20
CA LYS A 133 11.56 1.20 -10.43
C LYS A 133 10.35 1.08 -11.34
N ARG A 134 9.58 0.00 -11.18
CA ARG A 134 8.24 -0.06 -11.71
C ARG A 134 7.47 0.99 -10.93
N VAL A 135 7.14 2.07 -11.63
CA VAL A 135 6.11 3.01 -11.24
C VAL A 135 4.91 2.17 -10.82
N SER A 136 4.64 2.18 -9.52
CA SER A 136 3.45 1.61 -8.93
C SER A 136 2.27 2.32 -9.59
N SER A 137 1.51 1.59 -10.39
CA SER A 137 0.15 1.96 -10.72
C SER A 137 -0.66 1.91 -9.43
N SER A 138 -0.66 3.04 -8.72
CA SER A 138 -1.64 3.35 -7.70
C SER A 138 -2.99 3.55 -8.39
N GLY A 139 -3.94 2.68 -8.06
CA GLY A 139 -5.36 2.79 -8.38
C GLY A 139 -6.07 1.58 -7.77
N GLU A 140 -7.09 1.69 -6.92
CA GLU A 140 -7.99 2.83 -6.70
C GLU A 140 -8.68 2.77 -5.33
N ASN A 141 -9.02 3.98 -4.86
CA ASN A 141 -10.20 4.42 -4.09
C ASN A 141 -9.84 5.18 -2.80
N GLY A 142 -10.20 6.44 -2.62
CA GLY A 142 -10.93 7.36 -3.49
C GLY A 142 -10.98 8.71 -2.80
N GLY A 143 -10.44 9.73 -3.45
CA GLY A 143 -10.61 11.14 -3.13
C GLY A 143 -11.12 11.81 -4.42
N SER A 144 -12.06 12.73 -4.28
CA SER A 144 -12.71 13.42 -5.40
C SER A 144 -11.70 14.17 -6.28
N GLY A 145 -11.28 13.51 -7.36
CA GLY A 145 -10.61 14.08 -8.53
C GLY A 145 -11.31 13.54 -9.78
N ALA A 146 -11.07 14.16 -10.94
CA ALA A 146 -11.72 13.83 -12.21
C ALA A 146 -11.83 12.30 -12.41
N SER A 147 -13.02 11.82 -12.76
CA SER A 147 -13.31 10.39 -12.94
C SER A 147 -12.31 9.74 -13.90
N GLU A 148 -12.02 8.45 -13.73
CA GLU A 148 -11.12 7.70 -14.64
C GLU A 148 -11.52 7.88 -16.12
N SER A 149 -12.82 8.06 -16.38
CA SER A 149 -13.36 8.43 -17.70
C SER A 149 -13.01 9.85 -18.15
N GLU A 150 -13.05 10.84 -17.27
CA GLU A 150 -12.65 12.23 -17.58
C GLU A 150 -11.14 12.33 -17.78
N MET A 151 -10.35 11.60 -17.00
CA MET A 151 -8.90 11.50 -17.16
C MET A 151 -8.53 10.88 -18.52
N MET A 152 -9.17 9.77 -18.90
CA MET A 152 -8.96 9.13 -20.20
C MET A 152 -9.44 10.00 -21.36
N GLN A 153 -10.49 10.80 -21.15
CA GLN A 153 -11.01 11.71 -22.18
C GLN A 153 -10.12 12.95 -22.36
N LEU A 154 -9.57 13.52 -21.28
CA LEU A 154 -8.62 14.63 -21.33
C LEU A 154 -7.27 14.21 -21.93
N LEU A 155 -6.78 13.01 -21.59
CA LEU A 155 -5.59 12.45 -22.24
C LEU A 155 -5.85 12.19 -23.73
N ALA A 156 -7.05 11.76 -24.12
CA ALA A 156 -7.40 11.59 -25.54
C ALA A 156 -7.47 12.90 -26.35
N GLU A 157 -7.54 14.07 -25.70
CA GLU A 157 -7.51 15.38 -26.36
C GLU A 157 -6.07 15.85 -26.69
N LEU A 158 -5.05 15.25 -26.09
CA LEU A 158 -3.65 15.55 -26.36
C LEU A 158 -3.19 14.86 -27.67
N SER A 159 -2.43 15.57 -28.48
CA SER A 159 -1.79 15.02 -29.67
C SER A 159 -0.73 13.98 -29.30
N GLN A 160 -0.35 13.12 -30.24
CA GLN A 160 0.70 12.13 -30.01
C GLN A 160 2.04 12.77 -29.65
N GLU A 161 2.34 13.95 -30.20
CA GLU A 161 3.55 14.73 -29.90
C GLU A 161 3.56 15.23 -28.44
N GLU A 162 2.40 15.64 -27.91
CA GLU A 162 2.26 16.10 -26.52
C GLU A 162 2.39 14.94 -25.51
N HIS A 163 1.94 13.74 -25.89
CA HIS A 163 2.12 12.53 -25.07
C HIS A 163 3.58 12.07 -25.00
N GLU A 164 4.28 12.05 -26.15
CA GLU A 164 5.69 11.69 -26.22
C GLU A 164 6.55 12.69 -25.43
N LEU A 165 6.22 13.97 -25.51
CA LEU A 165 6.87 15.03 -24.74
C LEU A 165 6.64 14.88 -23.23
N LEU A 166 5.40 14.62 -22.79
CA LEU A 166 5.09 14.38 -21.38
C LEU A 166 5.88 13.16 -20.85
N ALA A 167 5.95 12.08 -21.63
CA ALA A 167 6.72 10.89 -21.28
C ALA A 167 8.23 11.17 -21.19
N GLU A 168 8.78 11.97 -22.11
CA GLU A 168 10.19 12.37 -22.06
C GLU A 168 10.48 13.29 -20.85
N MET A 169 9.59 14.24 -20.55
CA MET A 169 9.67 15.11 -19.37
C MET A 169 9.70 14.30 -18.08
N MET A 170 8.81 13.32 -17.91
CA MET A 170 8.79 12.45 -16.73
C MET A 170 10.04 11.59 -16.57
N GLN A 171 10.76 11.29 -17.66
CA GLN A 171 11.98 10.49 -17.62
C GLN A 171 13.25 11.31 -17.33
N ARG A 172 13.23 12.61 -17.61
CA ARG A 172 14.42 13.48 -17.53
C ARG A 172 14.43 14.40 -16.32
N ILE A 173 13.26 14.79 -15.83
CA ILE A 173 13.11 15.80 -14.81
C ILE A 173 13.28 15.17 -13.43
N SER A 174 14.22 15.69 -12.65
CA SER A 174 14.58 15.11 -11.34
C SER A 174 14.10 15.96 -10.16
N SER A 175 13.52 17.14 -10.41
CA SER A 175 13.00 18.03 -9.38
C SER A 175 11.65 18.66 -9.75
N PRO A 176 10.82 19.03 -8.75
CA PRO A 176 9.56 19.74 -8.97
C PRO A 176 9.73 21.10 -9.68
N GLU A 177 10.84 21.79 -9.46
CA GLU A 177 11.13 23.09 -10.05
C GLU A 177 11.45 22.99 -11.55
N GLU A 178 12.22 21.98 -11.95
CA GLU A 178 12.49 21.65 -13.35
C GLU A 178 11.21 21.23 -14.09
N PHE A 179 10.28 20.57 -13.37
CA PHE A 179 8.98 20.16 -13.90
C PHE A 179 8.11 21.38 -14.20
N MET A 180 8.00 22.31 -13.26
CA MET A 180 7.25 23.56 -13.40
C MET A 180 7.79 24.41 -14.56
N LEU A 181 9.12 24.56 -14.67
CA LEU A 181 9.76 25.34 -15.74
C LEU A 181 9.50 24.73 -17.13
N ALA A 182 9.47 23.40 -17.22
CA ALA A 182 9.17 22.70 -18.46
C ALA A 182 7.68 22.80 -18.84
N LEU A 183 6.77 22.78 -17.86
CA LEU A 183 5.34 22.99 -18.10
C LEU A 183 5.01 24.39 -18.62
N ASP A 184 5.74 25.42 -18.18
CA ASP A 184 5.58 26.79 -18.68
C ASP A 184 5.92 26.93 -20.18
N GLN A 185 6.76 26.05 -20.72
CA GLN A 185 7.08 26.02 -22.15
C GLN A 185 6.00 25.30 -22.98
N HIS A 186 5.01 24.67 -22.33
CA HIS A 186 3.99 23.84 -22.96
C HIS A 186 2.58 24.14 -22.42
N PRO A 187 1.97 25.29 -22.80
CA PRO A 187 0.74 25.81 -22.20
C PRO A 187 -0.48 24.89 -22.33
N LYS A 188 -0.54 24.03 -23.35
CA LYS A 188 -1.62 23.04 -23.49
C LYS A 188 -1.49 21.88 -22.49
N LEU A 189 -0.27 21.39 -22.26
CA LEU A 189 0.02 20.37 -21.26
C LEU A 189 -0.21 20.91 -19.84
N ARG A 190 0.18 22.17 -19.62
CA ARG A 190 -0.12 22.90 -18.38
C ARG A 190 -1.62 22.96 -18.12
N LEU A 191 -2.43 23.42 -19.08
CA LEU A 191 -3.88 23.46 -18.96
C LEU A 191 -4.51 22.07 -18.76
N ALA A 192 -3.97 21.03 -19.40
CA ALA A 192 -4.44 19.66 -19.21
C ALA A 192 -4.16 19.15 -17.78
N ILE A 193 -2.98 19.44 -17.23
CA ILE A 193 -2.58 19.07 -15.87
C ILE A 193 -3.34 19.90 -14.82
N GLU A 194 -3.55 21.20 -15.06
CA GLU A 194 -4.37 22.08 -14.21
C GLU A 194 -5.82 21.59 -14.17
N ARG A 195 -6.38 21.12 -15.29
CA ARG A 195 -7.72 20.52 -15.34
C ARG A 195 -7.80 19.15 -14.66
N LEU A 196 -6.71 18.38 -14.68
CA LEU A 196 -6.59 17.08 -13.99
C LEU A 196 -6.43 17.24 -12.48
N ALA A 197 -5.76 18.30 -12.03
CA ALA A 197 -5.58 18.62 -10.62
C ALA A 197 -6.89 19.01 -9.90
N GLY A 198 -7.98 19.21 -10.67
CA GLY A 198 -9.16 19.89 -10.16
C GLY A 198 -8.84 21.36 -9.86
N ASP A 199 -9.85 22.20 -9.74
CA ASP A 199 -9.64 23.58 -9.28
C ASP A 199 -9.02 23.55 -7.87
N SER A 200 -7.69 23.56 -7.76
CA SER A 200 -7.01 24.05 -6.58
C SER A 200 -7.00 25.58 -6.63
N GLU A 201 -8.18 26.20 -6.67
CA GLU A 201 -8.38 27.54 -6.11
C GLU A 201 -8.40 27.47 -4.56
N GLY A 202 -7.49 26.68 -4.00
CA GLY A 202 -7.29 26.46 -2.57
C GLY A 202 -6.22 27.38 -1.97
N ASP A 203 -5.85 28.45 -2.66
CA ASP A 203 -5.15 29.60 -2.05
C ASP A 203 -6.16 30.54 -1.34
N ALA A 204 -7.37 30.02 -1.04
CA ALA A 204 -8.40 30.70 -0.28
C ALA A 204 -8.07 30.64 1.22
N ASP A 205 -7.38 31.67 1.70
CA ASP A 205 -7.20 32.04 3.11
C ASP A 205 -7.02 30.84 4.06
N ILE A 206 -6.00 30.01 3.82
CA ILE A 206 -5.48 29.16 4.90
C ILE A 206 -5.06 30.14 6.01
N ALA A 207 -5.68 30.06 7.18
CA ALA A 207 -5.34 30.95 8.30
C ALA A 207 -3.81 30.96 8.47
N GLU A 208 -3.18 32.13 8.58
CA GLU A 208 -1.72 32.27 8.70
C GLU A 208 -1.16 31.35 9.82
N GLU A 209 -1.97 31.09 10.84
CA GLU A 209 -1.73 30.24 11.99
C GLU A 209 -1.73 28.72 11.69
N LEU A 210 -2.34 28.27 10.59
CA LEU A 210 -2.38 26.87 10.16
C LEU A 210 -1.10 26.43 9.44
N HIS A 211 -0.48 27.32 8.67
CA HIS A 211 0.73 27.03 7.90
C HIS A 211 1.87 26.38 8.68
N PRO A 212 2.30 26.90 9.86
CA PRO A 212 3.38 26.27 10.61
C PRO A 212 3.00 24.88 11.14
N ILE A 213 1.72 24.65 11.46
CA ILE A 213 1.24 23.35 11.94
C ILE A 213 1.27 22.31 10.81
N LEU A 214 0.80 22.67 9.62
CA LEU A 214 0.81 21.79 8.46
C LEU A 214 2.25 21.43 8.05
N SER A 215 3.16 22.40 8.06
CA SER A 215 4.57 22.15 7.77
C SER A 215 5.23 21.23 8.81
N GLU A 216 4.91 21.37 10.10
CA GLU A 216 5.41 20.45 11.13
C GLU A 216 4.88 19.02 10.92
N ILE A 217 3.59 18.86 10.58
CA ILE A 217 2.97 17.57 10.28
C ILE A 217 3.68 16.86 9.12
N GLU A 218 4.04 17.60 8.06
CA GLU A 218 4.74 17.04 6.89
C GLU A 218 6.09 16.40 7.25
N GLN A 219 6.77 16.92 8.28
CA GLN A 219 8.06 16.38 8.72
C GLN A 219 7.92 15.11 9.57
N LEU A 220 6.74 14.86 10.15
CA LEU A 220 6.48 13.74 11.05
C LEU A 220 6.05 12.50 10.24
N THR A 221 6.99 11.84 9.57
CA THR A 221 6.67 10.76 8.63
C THR A 221 6.65 9.36 9.26
N GLN A 222 7.09 9.21 10.52
CA GLN A 222 7.28 7.89 11.14
C GLN A 222 6.06 7.45 11.97
N ILE A 223 5.87 6.13 12.14
CA ILE A 223 4.79 5.58 12.97
C ILE A 223 4.97 5.99 14.45
N SER A 224 6.21 6.15 14.92
CA SER A 224 6.52 6.67 16.25
C SER A 224 6.00 8.10 16.46
N ASP A 225 5.81 8.85 15.37
CA ASP A 225 5.36 10.24 15.41
C ASP A 225 3.84 10.36 15.41
N MET A 226 3.11 9.27 15.19
CA MET A 226 1.64 9.26 15.12
C MET A 226 0.96 9.90 16.34
N PRO A 227 1.41 9.70 17.60
CA PRO A 227 0.87 10.45 18.74
C PRO A 227 0.99 11.97 18.59
N GLN A 228 2.12 12.46 18.05
CA GLN A 228 2.36 13.88 17.82
C GLN A 228 1.57 14.39 16.60
N ARG A 229 1.51 13.63 15.50
CA ARG A 229 0.65 13.94 14.33
C ARG A 229 -0.81 14.09 14.73
N VAL A 230 -1.34 13.16 15.52
CA VAL A 230 -2.72 13.22 16.04
C VAL A 230 -2.96 14.52 16.80
N LYS A 231 -2.00 14.94 17.64
CA LYS A 231 -2.09 16.19 18.40
C LYS A 231 -2.10 17.41 17.47
N LEU A 232 -1.24 17.43 16.45
CA LEU A 232 -1.16 18.55 15.50
C LEU A 232 -2.38 18.63 14.58
N TYR A 233 -2.90 17.51 14.07
CA TYR A 233 -4.14 17.51 13.30
C TYR A 233 -5.34 17.99 14.11
N ARG A 234 -5.43 17.63 15.40
CA ARG A 234 -6.45 18.20 16.32
C ARG A 234 -6.31 19.71 16.45
N GLN A 235 -5.09 20.21 16.56
CA GLN A 235 -4.84 21.65 16.62
C GLN A 235 -5.21 22.35 15.31
N ALA A 236 -4.89 21.74 14.17
CA ALA A 236 -5.27 22.25 12.85
C ALA A 236 -6.80 22.31 12.68
N LEU A 237 -7.53 21.29 13.13
CA LEU A 237 -9.00 21.26 13.07
C LEU A 237 -9.69 22.30 13.96
N LEU A 238 -9.02 22.81 15.01
CA LEU A 238 -9.54 23.92 15.82
C LEU A 238 -9.41 25.27 15.10
N LEU A 239 -8.43 25.40 14.21
CA LEU A 239 -8.16 26.61 13.44
C LEU A 239 -8.85 26.60 12.07
N ALA A 240 -9.13 25.41 11.53
CA ALA A 240 -9.90 25.24 10.29
C ALA A 240 -11.40 25.44 10.57
N ASP A 241 -11.97 26.57 10.12
CA ASP A 241 -13.42 26.79 10.19
C ASP A 241 -14.14 25.95 9.13
N ARG A 242 -14.88 24.93 9.58
CA ARG A 242 -15.68 24.04 8.72
C ARG A 242 -16.66 24.77 7.80
N ARG A 243 -17.14 25.96 8.18
CA ARG A 243 -18.08 26.75 7.35
C ARG A 243 -17.37 27.57 6.29
N GLN A 244 -16.15 28.01 6.56
CA GLN A 244 -15.37 28.84 5.63
C GLN A 244 -14.58 27.99 4.67
N ASN A 245 -14.06 26.84 5.12
CA ASN A 245 -13.29 25.93 4.29
C ASN A 245 -13.65 24.45 4.60
N PRO A 246 -14.82 23.98 4.13
CA PRO A 246 -15.31 22.63 4.41
C PRO A 246 -14.43 21.52 3.82
N GLU A 247 -13.73 21.81 2.71
CA GLU A 247 -12.85 20.87 2.03
C GLU A 247 -11.55 20.67 2.83
N LEU A 248 -10.91 21.75 3.27
CA LEU A 248 -9.74 21.68 4.15
C LEU A 248 -10.08 20.97 5.47
N TRP A 249 -11.24 21.28 6.06
CA TRP A 249 -11.69 20.63 7.28
C TRP A 249 -11.91 19.12 7.08
N ALA A 250 -12.49 18.70 5.96
CA ALA A 250 -12.68 17.29 5.64
C ALA A 250 -11.34 16.57 5.41
N ALA A 251 -10.41 17.19 4.70
CA ALA A 251 -9.07 16.65 4.47
C ALA A 251 -8.31 16.44 5.79
N LEU A 252 -8.23 17.46 6.64
CA LEU A 252 -7.58 17.36 7.95
C LEU A 252 -8.24 16.33 8.88
N SER A 253 -9.56 16.17 8.80
CA SER A 253 -10.30 15.17 9.59
C SER A 253 -10.01 13.74 9.12
N GLY A 254 -9.89 13.52 7.81
CA GLY A 254 -9.49 12.24 7.24
C GLY A 254 -8.09 11.82 7.71
N GLU A 255 -7.12 12.73 7.58
CA GLU A 255 -5.73 12.49 7.99
C GLU A 255 -5.57 12.27 9.51
N LEU A 256 -6.40 12.93 10.33
CA LEU A 256 -6.50 12.64 11.76
C LEU A 256 -6.97 11.20 12.00
N GLY A 257 -7.98 10.75 11.27
CA GLY A 257 -8.50 9.38 11.34
C GLY A 257 -7.44 8.34 11.01
N ASP A 258 -6.67 8.57 9.94
CA ASP A 258 -5.58 7.69 9.54
C ASP A 258 -4.45 7.67 10.59
N SER A 259 -4.08 8.84 11.12
CA SER A 259 -3.07 8.95 12.18
C SER A 259 -3.51 8.25 13.48
N LEU A 260 -4.80 8.32 13.84
CA LEU A 260 -5.38 7.62 14.99
C LEU A 260 -5.41 6.09 14.81
N GLN A 261 -5.63 5.62 13.58
CA GLN A 261 -5.59 4.19 13.25
C GLN A 261 -4.16 3.62 13.36
N GLN A 262 -3.17 4.42 13.00
CA GLN A 262 -1.75 4.04 12.99
C GLN A 262 -1.04 4.26 14.33
N ASN A 263 -1.65 4.99 15.27
CA ASN A 263 -1.06 5.30 16.57
C ASN A 263 -0.84 4.04 17.44
N PRO A 264 0.42 3.68 17.75
CA PRO A 264 0.75 2.48 18.51
C PRO A 264 0.51 2.60 20.03
N LEU A 265 0.31 3.82 20.55
CA LEU A 265 0.15 4.10 21.99
C LEU A 265 -1.30 4.41 22.40
N GLY A 266 -2.23 4.52 21.44
CA GLY A 266 -3.65 4.78 21.72
C GLY A 266 -4.45 3.49 21.91
N GLU A 267 -5.40 3.48 22.85
CA GLU A 267 -6.38 2.40 22.88
C GLU A 267 -7.32 2.53 21.67
N ARG A 268 -7.31 1.49 20.82
CA ARG A 268 -8.07 1.44 19.56
C ARG A 268 -9.57 1.79 19.73
N ALA A 269 -10.15 1.46 20.88
CA ALA A 269 -11.56 1.75 21.17
C ALA A 269 -11.80 3.25 21.33
N ASP A 270 -10.94 3.95 22.09
CA ASP A 270 -11.03 5.39 22.31
C ASP A 270 -10.80 6.17 21.01
N ASN A 271 -9.82 5.74 20.20
CA ASN A 271 -9.52 6.36 18.90
C ASN A 271 -10.70 6.26 17.91
N ILE A 272 -11.45 5.15 17.93
CA ILE A 272 -12.65 4.96 17.08
C ILE A 272 -13.82 5.78 17.60
N GLU A 273 -14.04 5.82 18.93
CA GLU A 273 -15.09 6.66 19.51
C GLU A 273 -14.82 8.15 19.32
N GLU A 274 -13.56 8.56 19.29
CA GLU A 274 -13.16 9.95 19.08
C GLU A 274 -13.26 10.36 17.61
N ALA A 275 -12.88 9.48 16.67
CA ALA A 275 -13.09 9.70 15.23
C ALA A 275 -14.57 9.81 14.83
N ILE A 276 -15.49 9.27 15.64
CA ILE A 276 -16.94 9.40 15.43
C ILE A 276 -17.51 10.70 16.06
N ARG A 277 -16.79 11.31 17.02
CA ARG A 277 -17.22 12.55 17.68
C ARG A 277 -16.81 13.83 16.95
N CYS A 278 -15.77 13.78 16.11
CA CYS A 278 -15.35 14.87 15.23
C CYS A 278 -16.26 14.97 14.00
#